data_AF-A0A7J6BQQ6-F1
#
_entry.id   AF-A0A7J6BQQ6-F1
#
_cell.length_a   1.000
_cell.length_b   1.000
_cell.length_c   1.000
_cell.angle_alpha   90.00
_cell.angle_beta   90.00
_cell.angle_gamma   90.00
#
_symmetry.space_group_name_H-M   'P 1'
#
loop_
_entity.id
_entity.type
_entity.pdbx_description
1 polymer ?
#
loop_
_entity_poly.entity_id
_entity_poly.type
_entity_poly.pdbx_seq_one_letter_code
_entity_poly.pdbx_strand_id
1 'polypeptide(L)'
;MEAFTVKSRIKSLLRSPSIKLRKNRSGRIKESLSNKVTLEKVLGITTVRSSDLTCDPCSGTVAYPAGCVVVLLNPAKNTQQHLINSSR
;
A
#
# COMPACT_ATOMS: atom_id res chain seq x y z
N MET A 1 -38.88 0.65 -4.84
CA MET A 1 -39.04 2.09 -4.55
C MET A 1 -37.87 2.50 -3.66
N GLU A 2 -36.90 3.21 -4.23
CA GLU A 2 -35.55 3.39 -3.67
C GLU A 2 -35.53 4.36 -2.48
N ALA A 3 -35.12 3.86 -1.31
CA ALA A 3 -34.81 4.71 -0.15
C ALA A 3 -33.40 5.29 -0.29
N PHE A 4 -33.22 6.30 -1.15
CA PHE A 4 -32.04 7.16 -1.05
C PHE A 4 -32.09 7.94 0.26
N THR A 5 -31.43 7.42 1.28
CA THR A 5 -31.31 8.05 2.59
C THR A 5 -30.81 9.48 2.44
N VAL A 6 -31.49 10.44 3.08
CA VAL A 6 -31.23 11.89 3.02
C VAL A 6 -29.74 12.24 3.17
N LYS A 7 -29.01 11.47 4.00
CA LYS A 7 -27.56 11.58 4.19
C LYS A 7 -26.75 11.45 2.89
N SER A 8 -27.17 10.59 1.96
CA SER A 8 -26.49 10.35 0.68
C SER A 8 -26.65 11.52 -0.30
N ARG A 9 -27.84 12.15 -0.34
CA ARG A 9 -28.09 13.34 -1.18
C ARG A 9 -27.27 14.53 -0.71
N ILE A 10 -27.24 14.80 0.60
CA ILE A 10 -26.44 15.89 1.19
C ILE A 10 -24.96 15.70 0.87
N LYS A 11 -24.43 14.48 1.03
CA LYS A 11 -23.02 14.17 0.71
C LYS A 11 -22.70 14.36 -0.78
N SER A 12 -23.66 14.17 -1.67
CA SER A 12 -23.49 14.38 -3.12
C SER A 12 -23.49 15.87 -3.50
N LEU A 13 -24.31 16.67 -2.82
CA LEU A 13 -24.44 18.12 -3.05
C LEU A 13 -23.26 18.91 -2.47
N LEU A 14 -22.72 18.48 -1.32
CA LEU A 14 -21.54 19.10 -0.71
C LEU A 14 -20.21 18.73 -1.38
N ARG A 15 -20.21 17.78 -2.33
CA ARG A 15 -19.00 17.37 -3.05
C ARG A 15 -18.87 18.13 -4.36
N SER A 16 -17.84 18.95 -4.47
CA SER A 16 -17.50 19.68 -5.69
C SER A 16 -17.29 18.70 -6.87
N PRO A 17 -17.79 18.99 -8.08
CA PRO A 17 -17.66 18.13 -9.26
C PRO A 17 -16.21 17.68 -9.53
N SER A 18 -15.24 18.56 -9.28
CA SER A 18 -13.81 18.30 -9.45
C SER A 18 -13.26 17.18 -8.55
N ILE A 19 -13.85 16.97 -7.36
CA ILE A 19 -13.46 15.89 -6.44
C ILE A 19 -13.95 14.52 -6.96
N LYS A 20 -15.14 14.48 -7.57
CA LYS A 20 -15.67 13.26 -8.21
C LYS A 20 -14.84 12.88 -9.45
N LEU A 21 -14.43 13.87 -10.25
CA LEU A 21 -13.63 13.66 -11.45
C LEU A 21 -12.21 13.13 -11.14
N ARG A 22 -11.56 13.66 -10.09
CA ARG A 22 -10.23 13.20 -9.65
C ARG A 22 -10.24 11.74 -9.20
N LYS A 23 -11.26 11.32 -8.45
CA LYS A 23 -11.36 9.94 -7.94
C LYS A 23 -11.48 8.90 -9.05
N ASN A 24 -12.25 9.19 -10.10
CA ASN A 24 -12.45 8.27 -11.22
C ASN A 24 -11.22 8.13 -12.15
N ARG A 25 -10.42 9.20 -12.30
CA ARG A 25 -9.20 9.15 -13.14
C ARG A 25 -8.03 8.46 -12.46
N SER A 26 -7.82 8.71 -11.17
CA SER A 26 -6.66 8.17 -10.44
C SER A 26 -6.77 6.68 -10.14
N GLY A 27 -7.99 6.18 -9.85
CA GLY A 27 -8.22 4.76 -9.58
C GLY A 27 -8.00 3.87 -10.81
N ARG A 28 -8.53 4.27 -11.96
CA ARG A 28 -8.50 3.46 -13.19
C ARG A 28 -7.10 3.28 -13.78
N ILE A 29 -6.23 4.30 -13.66
CA ILE A 29 -4.83 4.21 -14.13
C ILE A 29 -4.00 3.36 -13.16
N LYS A 30 -4.19 3.53 -11.84
CA LYS A 30 -3.44 2.80 -10.81
C LYS A 30 -3.74 1.30 -10.81
N GLU A 31 -5.00 0.91 -10.98
CA GLU A 31 -5.41 -0.50 -11.12
C GLU A 31 -4.78 -1.15 -12.36
N SER A 32 -4.65 -0.42 -13.48
CA SER A 32 -4.07 -0.96 -14.71
C SER A 32 -2.56 -1.22 -14.63
N LEU A 33 -1.83 -0.45 -13.81
CA LEU A 33 -0.38 -0.58 -13.64
C LEU A 33 0.00 -1.60 -12.57
N SER A 34 -0.76 -1.67 -11.47
CA SER A 34 -0.49 -2.65 -10.40
C SER A 34 -0.63 -4.11 -10.89
N ASN A 35 -1.43 -4.33 -11.94
CA ASN A 35 -1.57 -5.63 -12.59
C ASN A 35 -0.48 -5.91 -13.65
N LYS A 36 0.34 -4.91 -14.00
CA LYS A 36 1.39 -5.02 -15.03
C LYS A 36 2.81 -5.00 -14.47
N VAL A 37 3.04 -4.38 -13.32
CA VAL A 37 4.36 -4.27 -12.69
C VAL A 37 4.23 -4.50 -11.20
N THR A 38 4.98 -5.47 -10.69
CA THR A 38 5.03 -5.81 -9.27
C THR A 38 6.46 -5.65 -8.74
N LEU A 39 6.59 -5.38 -7.45
CA LEU A 39 7.90 -5.39 -6.79
C LEU A 39 8.33 -6.84 -6.61
N GLU A 40 9.39 -7.25 -7.30
CA GLU A 40 9.90 -8.63 -7.23
C GLU A 40 10.89 -8.80 -6.07
N LYS A 41 11.89 -7.92 -5.99
CA LYS A 41 12.96 -8.02 -5.01
C LYS A 41 13.46 -6.64 -4.58
N VAL A 42 13.74 -6.52 -3.29
CA VAL A 42 14.41 -5.39 -2.67
C VAL A 42 15.83 -5.83 -2.34
N LEU A 43 16.81 -5.05 -2.81
CA LEU A 43 18.23 -5.38 -2.68
C LEU A 43 18.91 -4.69 -1.50
N GLY A 44 18.32 -3.60 -0.99
CA GLY A 44 18.92 -2.76 0.05
C GLY A 44 17.95 -2.45 1.18
N ILE A 45 18.51 -1.91 2.26
CA ILE A 45 17.77 -1.48 3.45
C ILE A 45 17.91 0.04 3.62
N THR A 46 16.97 0.67 4.30
CA THR A 46 16.99 2.10 4.62
C THR A 46 16.94 2.27 6.13
N THR A 47 18.09 2.20 6.78
CA THR A 47 18.19 2.29 8.24
C THR A 47 19.21 3.34 8.63
N VAL A 48 19.00 3.99 9.78
CA VAL A 48 19.97 4.88 10.40
C VAL A 48 20.54 4.24 11.66
N ARG A 49 19.73 3.40 12.33
CA ARG A 49 20.09 2.69 13.55
C ARG A 49 19.79 1.21 13.43
N SER A 50 20.46 0.41 14.26
CA SER A 50 20.20 -1.03 14.37
C SER A 50 18.80 -1.34 14.89
N SER A 51 18.17 -0.44 15.63
CA SER A 51 16.79 -0.56 16.10
C SER A 51 15.74 -0.44 15.00
N ASP A 52 16.13 0.00 13.80
CA ASP A 52 15.20 0.23 12.68
C ASP A 52 14.88 -1.08 11.94
N LEU A 53 15.51 -2.19 12.33
CA LEU A 53 15.26 -3.54 11.82
C LEU A 53 15.10 -4.51 12.98
N THR A 54 14.36 -5.59 12.78
CA THR A 54 14.13 -6.62 13.80
C THR A 54 14.06 -7.99 13.17
N CYS A 55 14.25 -9.05 13.95
CA CYS A 55 14.07 -10.43 13.52
C CYS A 55 13.07 -11.15 14.43
N ASP A 56 12.22 -11.99 13.84
CA ASP A 56 11.44 -12.96 14.59
C ASP A 56 12.36 -14.10 15.03
N PRO A 57 12.56 -14.32 16.34
CA PRO A 57 13.45 -15.37 16.84
C PRO A 57 12.97 -16.80 16.50
N CYS A 58 11.66 -16.98 16.25
CA CYS A 58 11.10 -18.31 15.96
C CYS A 58 11.31 -18.72 14.50
N SER A 59 11.01 -17.82 13.55
CA SER A 59 11.11 -18.13 12.11
C SER A 59 12.42 -17.67 11.46
N GLY A 60 13.19 -16.81 12.12
CA GLY A 60 14.35 -16.13 11.52
C GLY A 60 13.98 -15.08 10.48
N THR A 61 12.69 -14.68 10.39
CA THR A 61 12.24 -13.65 9.46
C THR A 61 12.76 -12.28 9.89
N VAL A 62 13.42 -11.57 8.99
CA VAL A 62 13.98 -10.23 9.24
C VAL A 62 13.05 -9.17 8.64
N ALA A 63 12.60 -8.24 9.47
CA ALA A 63 11.83 -7.08 9.06
C ALA A 63 12.72 -5.84 8.97
N TYR A 64 12.70 -5.15 7.82
CA TYR A 64 13.44 -3.90 7.65
C TYR A 64 12.73 -2.92 6.71
N PRO A 65 12.91 -1.60 6.92
CA PRO A 65 12.46 -0.57 6.01
C PRO A 65 13.35 -0.50 4.76
N ALA A 66 12.76 -0.24 3.61
CA ALA A 66 13.45 0.05 2.36
C ALA A 66 12.64 1.09 1.55
N GLY A 67 13.07 2.34 1.60
CA GLY A 67 12.32 3.45 1.02
C GLY A 67 10.89 3.55 1.58
N CYS A 68 9.90 3.38 0.71
CA CYS A 68 8.47 3.47 1.07
C CYS A 68 7.80 2.12 1.37
N VAL A 69 8.58 1.05 1.52
CA VAL A 69 8.11 -0.32 1.73
C VAL A 69 8.76 -0.88 2.99
N VAL A 70 8.05 -1.77 3.69
CA VAL A 70 8.65 -2.63 4.72
C VAL A 70 8.80 -4.04 4.15
N VAL A 71 10.00 -4.60 4.23
CA VAL A 71 10.31 -5.93 3.72
C VAL A 71 10.37 -6.92 4.86
N LEU A 72 9.70 -8.06 4.70
CA LEU A 72 9.87 -9.25 5.53
C LEU A 72 10.67 -10.28 4.74
N LEU A 73 11.92 -10.50 5.10
CA LEU A 73 12.83 -11.44 4.46
C LEU A 73 12.92 -12.73 5.27
N ASN A 74 12.64 -13.87 4.65
CA ASN A 74 13.06 -15.17 5.18
C ASN A 74 14.41 -15.54 4.56
N PRO A 75 15.54 -15.41 5.28
CA PRO A 75 16.86 -15.65 4.71
C PRO A 75 17.09 -17.13 4.36
N ALA A 76 16.52 -18.07 5.12
CA ALA A 76 16.67 -19.51 4.86
C ALA A 76 16.01 -19.93 3.54
N LYS A 77 14.90 -19.29 3.17
CA LYS A 77 14.17 -19.54 1.91
C LYS A 77 14.46 -18.52 0.81
N ASN A 78 15.22 -17.47 1.12
CA ASN A 78 15.49 -16.31 0.25
C ASN A 78 14.20 -15.69 -0.34
N THR A 79 13.11 -15.66 0.45
CA THR A 79 11.82 -15.11 0.03
C THR A 79 11.55 -13.77 0.69
N GLN A 80 10.92 -12.86 -0.05
CA GLN A 80 10.56 -11.53 0.44
C GLN A 80 9.06 -11.29 0.35
N GLN A 81 8.49 -10.74 1.40
CA GLN A 81 7.15 -10.15 1.38
C GLN A 81 7.29 -8.63 1.51
N HIS A 82 6.44 -7.89 0.79
CA HIS A 82 6.50 -6.44 0.73
C HIS A 82 5.21 -5.84 1.29
N LEU A 83 5.31 -5.14 2.41
CA LEU A 83 4.21 -4.37 2.96
C LEU A 83 4.20 -2.99 2.31
N ILE A 84 3.29 -2.81 1.35
CA ILE A 84 3.12 -1.58 0.58
C ILE A 84 1.88 -0.86 1.07
N ASN A 85 1.99 0.45 1.30
CA ASN A 85 0.83 1.26 1.66
C ASN A 85 -0.12 1.40 0.44
N SER A 86 -1.29 0.74 0.53
CA SER A 86 -2.32 0.76 -0.51
C SER A 86 -3.22 1.99 -0.50
N SER A 87 -3.16 2.84 0.53
CA SER A 87 -4.10 3.96 0.75
C SER A 87 -3.95 5.15 -0.20
N ARG A 88 -2.92 5.17 -1.05
CA ARG A 88 -2.62 6.31 -1.95
C ARG A 88 -3.39 6.32 -3.26
#